data_AF-A0A2V9J585-F1
#
_entry.id   AF-A0A2V9J585-F1
#
_cell.length_a   1.000
_cell.length_b   1.000
_cell.length_c   1.000
_cell.angle_alpha   90.00
_cell.angle_beta   90.00
_cell.angle_gamma   90.00
#
_symmetry.space_group_name_H-M   'P 1'
#
loop_
_entity.id
_entity.type
_entity.pdbx_description
1 polymer ?
#
loop_
_entity_poly.entity_id
_entity_poly.type
_entity_poly.pdbx_seq_one_letter_code
_entity_poly.pdbx_strand_id
1 'polypeptide(L)'
;MCQRLYIASREPLRLLKKTKHEPYLEVRPLDEVGTPVRRHFRKEFEHLYVAGAHAPCGCGFPEHPSGEHQKAAKIAQEDRLTMQRLHQYLRPIVGKRPRVQLYLCWWGDEDEKPEHEREMRLGELSDPLFRFRRLEILSIRRE
;
A
#
# COMPACT_ATOMS: atom_id res chain seq x y z
N MET A 1 -8.69 13.99 -5.77
CA MET A 1 -9.06 13.07 -4.67
C MET A 1 -7.80 12.61 -3.96
N CYS A 2 -7.88 11.86 -2.84
CA CYS A 2 -6.68 11.38 -2.13
C CYS A 2 -6.57 9.85 -2.23
N GLN A 3 -5.36 9.32 -2.32
CA GLN A 3 -5.11 7.88 -2.32
C GLN A 3 -5.11 7.33 -0.90
N ARG A 4 -5.48 6.05 -0.77
CA ARG A 4 -5.37 5.27 0.47
C ARG A 4 -4.82 3.89 0.15
N LEU A 5 -3.79 3.50 0.89
CA LEU A 5 -3.25 2.14 0.83
C LEU A 5 -3.73 1.37 2.04
N TYR A 6 -4.37 0.23 1.82
CA TYR A 6 -4.78 -0.69 2.87
C TYR A 6 -3.83 -1.88 2.94
N ILE A 7 -3.56 -2.35 4.15
CA ILE A 7 -2.67 -3.48 4.42
C ILE A 7 -3.45 -4.54 5.18
N ALA A 8 -3.46 -5.77 4.66
CA ALA A 8 -4.03 -6.93 5.30
C ALA A 8 -2.95 -7.95 5.65
N SER A 9 -2.93 -8.39 6.90
CA SER A 9 -1.92 -9.28 7.46
C SER A 9 -2.58 -10.39 8.29
N ARG A 10 -1.92 -11.55 8.33
CA ARG A 10 -2.31 -12.68 9.21
C ARG A 10 -1.86 -12.47 10.66
N GLU A 11 -0.92 -11.57 10.89
CA GLU A 11 -0.41 -11.22 12.21
C GLU A 11 -0.55 -9.72 12.46
N PRO A 12 -0.66 -9.28 13.73
CA PRO A 12 -0.77 -7.87 14.05
C PRO A 12 0.49 -7.12 13.61
N LEU A 13 0.29 -6.00 12.91
CA LEU A 13 1.34 -5.12 12.48
C LEU A 13 1.61 -4.03 13.51
N ARG A 14 2.89 -3.63 13.64
CA ARG A 14 3.28 -2.51 14.49
C ARG A 14 2.77 -1.20 13.89
N LEU A 15 2.04 -0.42 14.67
CA LEU A 15 1.60 0.92 14.23
C LEU A 15 2.81 1.86 14.08
N LEU A 16 2.73 2.73 13.08
CA LEU A 16 3.73 3.75 12.79
C LEU A 16 3.06 5.11 12.71
N LYS A 17 3.63 6.09 13.39
CA LYS A 17 3.21 7.48 13.30
C LYS A 17 4.28 8.28 12.58
N LYS A 18 3.87 9.13 11.66
CA LYS A 18 4.80 10.07 11.02
C LYS A 18 5.37 11.04 12.06
N THR A 19 6.62 11.38 11.85
CA THR A 19 7.29 12.47 12.58
C THR A 19 7.96 13.39 11.58
N LYS A 20 8.47 14.54 12.03
CA LYS A 20 9.27 15.43 11.18
C LYS A 20 10.54 14.74 10.64
N HIS A 21 11.07 13.76 11.36
CA HIS A 21 12.27 13.02 10.98
C HIS A 21 11.96 11.75 10.18
N GLU A 22 10.76 11.19 10.32
CA GLU A 22 10.27 10.03 9.56
C GLU A 22 8.88 10.32 8.95
N PRO A 23 8.79 11.10 7.86
CA PRO A 23 7.51 11.52 7.30
C PRO A 23 6.93 10.52 6.27
N TYR A 24 7.71 9.54 5.83
CA TYR A 24 7.44 8.77 4.62
C TYR A 24 6.48 7.58 4.78
N LEU A 25 6.08 7.25 6.02
CA LEU A 25 5.11 6.18 6.24
C LEU A 25 4.38 6.38 7.57
N GLU A 26 3.06 6.27 7.50
CA GLU A 26 2.18 6.07 8.64
C GLU A 26 1.48 4.72 8.50
N VAL A 27 1.26 4.01 9.59
CA VAL A 27 0.40 2.82 9.64
C VAL A 27 -0.50 2.92 10.86
N ARG A 28 -1.81 2.97 10.61
CA ARG A 28 -2.86 3.08 11.63
C ARG A 28 -3.82 1.90 11.53
N PRO A 29 -4.53 1.54 12.61
CA PRO A 29 -5.64 0.60 12.52
C PRO A 29 -6.66 1.04 11.47
N LEU A 30 -7.34 0.09 10.84
CA LEU A 30 -8.46 0.39 9.95
C LEU A 30 -9.52 1.21 10.69
N ASP A 31 -9.94 2.33 10.10
CA ASP A 31 -11.05 3.14 10.61
C ASP A 31 -12.38 2.67 10.02
N GLU A 32 -13.49 3.23 10.49
CA GLU A 32 -14.84 2.86 10.03
C GLU A 32 -15.03 3.09 8.53
N VAL A 33 -14.40 4.14 7.97
CA VAL A 33 -14.46 4.46 6.54
C VAL A 33 -13.83 3.35 5.70
N GLY A 34 -12.77 2.72 6.20
CA GLY A 34 -12.12 1.59 5.55
C GLY A 34 -12.84 0.25 5.72
N THR A 35 -13.90 0.15 6.52
CA THR A 35 -14.62 -1.13 6.75
C THR A 35 -14.99 -1.89 5.47
N PRO A 36 -15.46 -1.23 4.39
CA PRO A 36 -15.78 -1.90 3.13
C PRO A 36 -14.62 -2.71 2.53
N VAL A 37 -13.36 -2.26 2.70
CA VAL A 37 -12.20 -2.90 2.06
C VAL A 37 -11.92 -4.30 2.61
N ARG A 38 -12.46 -4.65 3.78
CA ARG A 38 -12.31 -5.99 4.38
C ARG A 38 -12.77 -7.08 3.42
N ARG A 39 -13.80 -6.83 2.61
CA ARG A 39 -14.36 -7.83 1.69
C ARG A 39 -13.44 -8.17 0.51
N HIS A 40 -12.47 -7.32 0.23
CA HIS A 40 -11.52 -7.49 -0.87
C HIS A 40 -10.35 -8.40 -0.51
N PHE A 41 -10.06 -8.52 0.80
CA PHE A 41 -8.96 -9.36 1.29
C PHE A 41 -9.44 -10.79 1.57
N ARG A 42 -8.51 -11.75 1.48
CA ARG A 42 -8.81 -13.14 1.82
C ARG A 42 -9.12 -13.27 3.31
N LYS A 43 -10.04 -14.17 3.67
CA LYS A 43 -10.53 -14.36 5.05
C LYS A 43 -9.43 -14.66 6.09
N GLU A 44 -8.31 -15.23 5.65
CA GLU A 44 -7.14 -15.52 6.49
C GLU A 44 -6.36 -14.28 6.94
N PHE A 45 -6.61 -13.10 6.35
CA PHE A 45 -6.00 -11.83 6.76
C PHE A 45 -6.92 -11.10 7.76
N GLU A 46 -6.76 -11.41 9.04
CA GLU A 46 -7.64 -10.91 10.10
C GLU A 46 -7.33 -9.46 10.50
N HIS A 47 -6.08 -9.02 10.34
CA HIS A 47 -5.60 -7.72 10.76
C HIS A 47 -5.51 -6.75 9.60
N LEU A 48 -6.26 -5.65 9.68
CA LEU A 48 -6.39 -4.63 8.63
C LEU A 48 -5.89 -3.27 9.13
N TYR A 49 -5.19 -2.58 8.26
CA TYR A 49 -4.56 -1.29 8.53
C TYR A 49 -4.73 -0.36 7.35
N VAL A 50 -4.64 0.95 7.61
CA VAL A 50 -4.47 1.98 6.59
C VAL A 50 -3.06 2.55 6.67
N ALA A 51 -2.42 2.70 5.52
CA ALA A 51 -1.11 3.29 5.37
C ALA A 51 -1.20 4.66 4.68
N GLY A 52 -0.47 5.62 5.23
CA GLY A 52 -0.31 6.95 4.66
C GLY A 52 1.11 7.16 4.16
N ALA A 53 1.27 7.57 2.91
CA ALA A 53 2.52 7.99 2.29
C ALA A 53 2.92 9.40 2.72
N HIS A 54 4.00 9.98 2.20
CA HIS A 54 4.59 11.22 2.71
C HIS A 54 3.66 12.46 2.81
N ALA A 55 2.66 12.61 1.92
CA ALA A 55 1.84 13.82 1.90
C ALA A 55 0.97 13.97 3.17
N PRO A 56 0.58 15.20 3.56
CA PRO A 56 -0.29 15.43 4.73
C PRO A 56 -1.64 14.70 4.62
N CYS A 57 -2.19 14.57 3.41
CA CYS A 57 -3.41 13.83 3.14
C CYS A 57 -3.23 12.31 3.05
N GLY A 58 -2.00 11.79 3.18
CA GLY A 58 -1.68 10.37 3.06
C GLY A 58 -1.31 9.90 1.64
N CYS A 59 -1.35 10.78 0.64
CA CYS A 59 -0.94 10.49 -0.74
C CYS A 59 0.58 10.34 -0.91
N GLY A 60 0.97 9.72 -2.03
CA GLY A 60 2.36 9.49 -2.40
C GLY A 60 2.69 8.01 -2.64
N PHE A 61 1.68 7.22 -3.01
CA PHE A 61 1.85 5.85 -3.50
C PHE A 61 1.80 5.88 -5.03
N PRO A 62 2.87 5.49 -5.74
CA PRO A 62 2.90 5.56 -7.19
C PRO A 62 1.81 4.69 -7.81
N GLU A 63 0.92 5.28 -8.61
CA GLU A 63 -0.11 4.57 -9.37
C GLU A 63 0.21 4.64 -10.86
N HIS A 64 -0.24 3.65 -11.62
CA HIS A 64 -0.21 3.69 -13.07
C HIS A 64 -1.08 4.84 -13.56
N PRO A 65 -0.51 5.77 -14.33
CA PRO A 65 -1.28 6.88 -14.86
C PRO A 65 -2.34 6.35 -15.83
N SER A 66 -3.55 6.89 -15.72
CA SER A 66 -4.68 6.57 -16.58
C SER A 66 -4.56 7.18 -18.00
N GLY A 67 -3.71 8.20 -18.18
CA GLY A 67 -3.48 8.84 -19.49
C GLY A 67 -2.15 8.44 -20.15
N GLU A 68 -2.15 8.26 -21.48
CA GLU A 68 -0.95 7.87 -22.25
C GLU A 68 0.23 8.84 -22.10
N HIS A 69 -0.03 10.15 -22.05
CA HIS A 69 0.99 11.18 -21.88
C HIS A 69 1.68 11.17 -20.51
N GLN A 70 1.07 10.51 -19.52
CA GLN A 70 1.60 10.43 -18.15
C GLN A 70 2.40 9.15 -17.91
N LYS A 71 2.34 8.15 -18.80
CA LYS A 71 3.08 6.86 -18.66
C LYS A 71 4.59 7.03 -18.55
N ALA A 72 5.14 8.11 -19.11
CA ALA A 72 6.56 8.45 -19.05
C ALA A 72 6.94 9.38 -17.87
N ALA A 73 5.98 9.79 -17.03
CA ALA A 73 6.25 10.65 -15.89
C ALA A 73 7.16 9.93 -14.89
N LYS A 74 8.22 10.61 -14.44
CA LYS A 74 9.10 10.10 -13.40
C LYS A 74 8.34 10.03 -12.07
N ILE A 75 8.59 9.01 -11.28
CA ILE A 75 8.09 8.92 -9.90
C ILE A 75 8.84 9.95 -9.05
N ALA A 76 8.11 10.75 -8.26
CA ALA A 76 8.70 11.75 -7.39
C ALA A 76 9.64 11.12 -6.36
N GLN A 77 10.63 11.87 -5.88
CA GLN A 77 11.62 11.34 -4.92
C GLN A 77 10.94 10.89 -3.62
N GLU A 78 9.96 11.64 -3.15
CA GLU A 78 9.23 11.44 -1.91
C GLU A 78 8.34 10.18 -1.97
N ASP A 79 7.77 9.89 -3.14
CA ASP A 79 7.03 8.66 -3.40
C ASP A 79 7.97 7.45 -3.38
N ARG A 80 9.17 7.58 -3.96
CA ARG A 80 10.19 6.52 -3.89
C ARG A 80 10.63 6.25 -2.45
N LEU A 81 10.84 7.30 -1.66
CA LEU A 81 11.19 7.17 -0.24
C LEU A 81 10.04 6.53 0.56
N THR A 82 8.79 6.83 0.23
CA THR A 82 7.61 6.15 0.76
C THR A 82 7.67 4.64 0.48
N MET A 83 7.89 4.25 -0.78
CA MET A 83 7.95 2.84 -1.17
C MET A 83 9.13 2.10 -0.52
N GLN A 84 10.30 2.75 -0.41
CA GLN A 84 11.44 2.21 0.32
C GLN A 84 11.12 2.00 1.81
N ARG A 85 10.41 2.95 2.45
CA ARG A 85 10.01 2.82 3.84
C ARG A 85 8.97 1.72 4.03
N LEU A 86 8.01 1.59 3.11
CA LEU A 86 7.03 0.50 3.10
C LEU A 86 7.72 -0.86 2.95
N HIS A 87 8.68 -0.98 2.04
CA HIS A 87 9.49 -2.19 1.87
C HIS A 87 10.22 -2.57 3.17
N GLN A 88 10.93 -1.61 3.80
CA GLN A 88 11.62 -1.82 5.07
C GLN A 88 10.66 -2.25 6.19
N TYR A 89 9.47 -1.66 6.23
CA TYR A 89 8.45 -1.96 7.21
C TYR A 89 7.89 -3.38 7.05
N LEU A 90 7.63 -3.82 5.82
CA LEU A 90 7.07 -5.14 5.53
C LEU A 90 8.10 -6.28 5.61
N ARG A 91 9.40 -6.00 5.42
CA ARG A 91 10.49 -6.99 5.45
C ARG A 91 10.48 -7.95 6.64
N PRO A 92 10.45 -7.50 7.91
CA PRO A 92 10.44 -8.41 9.05
C PRO A 92 9.16 -9.25 9.15
N ILE A 93 8.05 -8.81 8.55
CA ILE A 93 6.76 -9.51 8.58
C ILE A 93 6.76 -10.62 7.53
N VAL A 94 7.01 -10.24 6.27
CA VAL A 94 7.00 -11.16 5.12
C VAL A 94 8.13 -12.20 5.22
N GLY A 95 9.25 -11.85 5.85
CA GLY A 95 10.36 -12.79 6.08
C GLY A 95 10.05 -13.90 7.10
N LYS A 96 9.14 -13.65 8.06
CA LYS A 96 8.74 -14.62 9.09
C LYS A 96 7.58 -15.51 8.63
N ARG A 97 6.59 -14.94 7.95
CA ARG A 97 5.46 -15.67 7.39
C ARG A 97 5.13 -15.13 6.00
N PRO A 98 4.88 -16.00 5.01
CA PRO A 98 4.54 -15.53 3.68
C PRO A 98 3.14 -14.92 3.68
N ARG A 99 3.05 -13.77 2.99
CA ARG A 99 1.83 -13.07 2.54
C ARG A 99 1.34 -11.94 3.42
N VAL A 100 1.39 -10.75 2.84
CA VAL A 100 0.61 -9.55 3.18
C VAL A 100 -0.15 -9.17 1.91
N GLN A 101 -1.39 -8.70 2.00
CA GLN A 101 -2.11 -8.14 0.85
C GLN A 101 -2.16 -6.61 0.99
N LEU A 102 -1.92 -5.92 -0.11
CA LEU A 102 -2.07 -4.48 -0.23
C LEU A 102 -3.23 -4.16 -1.17
N TYR A 103 -3.94 -3.08 -0.89
CA TYR A 103 -4.99 -2.56 -1.78
C TYR A 103 -4.88 -1.04 -1.86
N LEU A 104 -4.63 -0.50 -3.07
CA LEU A 104 -4.60 0.94 -3.30
C LEU A 104 -5.89 1.37 -4.01
N CYS A 105 -6.60 2.32 -3.41
CA CYS A 105 -7.75 2.96 -4.04
C CYS A 105 -7.75 4.48 -3.75
N TRP A 106 -8.64 5.19 -4.43
CA TRP A 106 -8.94 6.57 -4.08
C TRP A 106 -9.97 6.61 -2.95
N TRP A 107 -9.97 7.68 -2.17
CA TRP A 107 -11.04 7.93 -1.20
C TRP A 107 -12.39 7.94 -1.91
N GLY A 108 -13.33 7.14 -1.41
CA GLY A 108 -14.66 6.92 -1.99
C GLY A 108 -14.75 5.62 -2.80
N ASP A 109 -13.61 5.08 -3.26
CA ASP A 109 -13.56 3.85 -4.04
C ASP A 109 -13.38 2.61 -3.13
N GLU A 110 -13.50 2.71 -1.81
CA GLU A 110 -13.28 1.59 -0.88
C GLU A 110 -14.20 0.39 -1.15
N ASP A 111 -15.42 0.66 -1.62
CA ASP A 111 -16.40 -0.36 -1.96
C ASP A 111 -16.18 -0.92 -3.38
N GLU A 112 -15.38 -0.27 -4.22
CA GLU A 112 -15.23 -0.67 -5.61
C GLU A 112 -14.58 -2.05 -5.74
N LYS A 113 -15.11 -2.86 -6.65
CA LYS A 113 -14.61 -4.22 -6.87
C LYS A 113 -13.17 -4.14 -7.39
N PRO A 114 -12.22 -4.90 -6.82
CA PRO A 114 -10.88 -4.99 -7.37
C PRO A 114 -10.91 -5.44 -8.84
N GLU A 115 -10.21 -4.71 -9.70
CA GLU A 115 -10.10 -5.00 -11.14
C GLU A 115 -8.86 -5.84 -11.46
N HIS A 116 -7.87 -5.82 -10.54
CA HIS A 116 -6.59 -6.48 -10.73
C HIS A 116 -6.18 -7.24 -9.47
N GLU A 117 -5.57 -8.41 -9.67
CA GLU A 117 -4.85 -9.13 -8.63
C GLU A 117 -3.46 -9.49 -9.15
N ARG A 118 -2.43 -9.25 -8.35
CA ARG A 118 -1.04 -9.56 -8.68
C ARG A 118 -0.34 -10.13 -7.45
N GLU A 119 0.54 -11.10 -7.66
CA GLU A 119 1.48 -11.57 -6.64
C GLU A 119 2.89 -11.14 -7.03
N MET A 120 3.68 -10.65 -6.07
CA MET A 120 5.07 -10.23 -6.29
C MET A 120 5.93 -10.47 -5.05
N ARG A 121 7.23 -10.57 -5.23
CA ARG A 121 8.21 -10.61 -4.14
C ARG A 121 8.32 -9.24 -3.49
N LEU A 122 8.61 -9.24 -2.19
CA LEU A 122 8.77 -8.01 -1.43
C LEU A 122 9.79 -7.04 -2.06
N GLY A 123 10.94 -7.54 -2.52
CA GLY A 123 12.00 -6.71 -3.10
C GLY A 123 11.53 -5.90 -4.32
N GLU A 124 10.52 -6.38 -5.06
CA GLU A 124 9.97 -5.68 -6.20
C GLU A 124 9.19 -4.39 -5.81
N LEU A 125 8.76 -4.23 -4.54
CA LEU A 125 8.20 -2.94 -4.05
C LEU A 125 9.24 -1.82 -4.04
N SER A 126 10.53 -2.16 -3.99
CA SER A 126 11.62 -1.19 -3.98
C SER A 126 12.10 -0.81 -5.38
N ASP A 127 11.52 -1.40 -6.43
CA ASP A 127 11.82 -1.04 -7.82
C ASP A 127 11.51 0.46 -8.04
N PRO A 128 12.47 1.26 -8.54
CA PRO A 128 12.27 2.68 -8.81
C PRO A 128 11.15 3.00 -9.81
N LEU A 129 10.69 2.00 -10.57
CA LEU A 129 9.60 2.08 -11.55
C LEU A 129 8.31 1.43 -11.05
N PHE A 130 8.28 0.89 -9.82
CA PHE A 130 7.10 0.26 -9.28
C PHE A 130 5.92 1.23 -9.24
N ARG A 131 4.78 0.76 -9.75
CA ARG A 131 3.49 1.43 -9.68
C ARG A 131 2.41 0.41 -9.32
N PHE A 132 1.50 0.82 -8.45
CA PHE A 132 0.23 0.15 -8.23
C PHE A 132 -0.65 0.31 -9.47
N ARG A 133 -1.44 -0.71 -9.79
CA ARG A 133 -2.60 -0.50 -10.67
C ARG A 133 -3.77 -0.01 -9.82
N ARG A 134 -4.68 0.77 -10.42
CA ARG A 134 -5.90 1.20 -9.74
C ARG A 134 -6.73 -0.04 -9.35
N LEU A 135 -7.35 -0.03 -8.17
CA LEU A 135 -8.19 -1.12 -7.66
C LEU A 135 -7.47 -2.49 -7.69
N GLU A 136 -6.17 -2.51 -7.36
CA GLU A 136 -5.35 -3.73 -7.38
C GLU A 136 -5.20 -4.35 -5.99
N ILE A 137 -5.45 -5.66 -5.89
CA ILE A 137 -5.01 -6.48 -4.76
C ILE A 137 -3.62 -7.01 -5.05
N LEU A 138 -2.65 -6.59 -4.24
CA LEU A 138 -1.26 -6.95 -4.40
C LEU A 138 -0.80 -7.86 -3.26
N SER A 139 -0.57 -9.13 -3.58
CA SER A 139 -0.11 -10.14 -2.64
C SER A 139 1.42 -10.15 -2.59
N ILE A 140 2.00 -9.79 -1.44
CA ILE A 140 3.45 -9.70 -1.24
C ILE A 140 3.97 -10.98 -0.61
N ARG A 141 4.84 -11.71 -1.31
CA ARG A 141 5.54 -12.90 -0.81
C ARG A 141 6.99 -12.61 -0.43
N ARG A 142 7.61 -13.57 0.26
CA ARG A 142 9.04 -13.54 0.58
C ARG A 142 9.89 -13.45 -0.69
N GLU A 143 11.08 -12.86 -0.56
CA GLU A 143 12.11 -12.79 -1.60
C GLU A 143 12.44 -14.17 -2.19
#